data_AF-A0A382SPF3-F1
#
_entry.id   AF-A0A382SPF3-F1
#
_cell.length_a   1.000
_cell.length_b   1.000
_cell.length_c   1.000
_cell.angle_alpha   90.00
_cell.angle_beta   90.00
_cell.angle_gamma   90.00
#
_symmetry.space_group_name_H-M   'P 1'
#
loop_
_entity.id
_entity.type
_entity.pdbx_description
1 polymer ?
#
loop_
_entity_poly.entity_id
_entity_poly.type
_entity_poly.pdbx_seq_one_letter_code
_entity_poly.pdbx_strand_id
1 'polypeptide(L)' 'MLTAEANERLTRVGPGTPMGELMRRYWIPVRPLVELKEE' A
#
# COMPACT_ATOMS: atom_id res chain seq x y z
N MET A 1 4.81 -9.00 -18.24
CA MET A 1 5.09 -9.07 -16.78
C MET A 1 6.41 -8.37 -16.51
N LEU A 2 6.57 -7.72 -15.35
CA LEU A 2 7.84 -7.14 -14.92
C LEU A 2 8.87 -8.23 -14.59
N THR A 3 10.15 -7.87 -14.53
CA THR A 3 11.20 -8.75 -14.02
C THR A 3 10.96 -9.07 -12.54
N ALA A 4 11.52 -10.18 -12.06
CA ALA A 4 11.44 -10.55 -10.64
C ALA A 4 12.01 -9.45 -9.73
N GLU A 5 13.15 -8.88 -10.11
CA GLU A 5 13.80 -7.78 -9.39
C GLU A 5 12.93 -6.51 -9.35
N ALA A 6 12.32 -6.12 -10.47
CA ALA A 6 11.45 -4.96 -10.53
C ALA A 6 10.19 -5.16 -9.66
N ASN A 7 9.61 -6.37 -9.69
CA ASN A 7 8.49 -6.70 -8.81
C ASN A 7 8.90 -6.64 -7.33
N GLU A 8 10.05 -7.19 -6.95
CA GLU A 8 10.52 -7.14 -5.57
C GLU A 8 10.71 -5.70 -5.09
N ARG A 9 11.29 -4.83 -5.93
CA ARG A 9 11.47 -3.41 -5.58
C ARG A 9 10.12 -2.67 -5.38
N LEU A 10 9.12 -2.95 -6.21
CA LEU A 10 7.85 -2.22 -6.22
C LEU A 10 6.80 -2.76 -5.24
N THR A 11 6.90 -4.03 -4.82
CA THR A 11 5.85 -4.66 -3.99
C THR A 11 6.19 -4.72 -2.50
N ARG A 12 7.45 -4.52 -2.11
CA ARG A 12 7.84 -4.48 -0.69
C ARG A 12 7.34 -3.21 -0.03
N VAL A 13 6.47 -3.37 0.96
CA VAL A 13 5.94 -2.29 1.81
C VAL A 13 6.57 -2.33 3.19
N GLY A 14 6.64 -1.19 3.87
CA GLY A 14 7.21 -1.06 5.22
C GLY A 14 8.07 0.20 5.37
N PRO A 15 8.59 0.46 6.58
CA PRO A 15 9.55 1.55 6.81
C PRO A 15 10.77 1.43 5.89
N GLY A 16 11.15 2.51 5.22
CA GLY A 16 12.36 2.55 4.40
C GLY A 16 12.26 1.89 3.02
N THR A 17 11.12 1.28 2.65
CA THR A 17 10.95 0.75 1.28
C THR A 17 10.43 1.84 0.33
N PRO A 18 10.83 1.82 -0.96
CA PRO A 18 10.34 2.81 -1.93
C PRO A 18 8.81 2.85 -2.02
N MET A 19 8.15 1.68 -2.01
CA MET A 19 6.70 1.62 -2.06
C MET A 19 6.05 2.06 -0.75
N GLY A 20 6.66 1.76 0.40
CA GLY A 20 6.18 2.24 1.70
C GLY A 20 6.20 3.77 1.78
N GLU A 21 7.31 4.39 1.36
CA GLU A 21 7.44 5.86 1.32
C GLU A 21 6.52 6.51 0.28
N LEU A 22 6.17 5.80 -0.79
CA LEU A 22 5.16 6.25 -1.75
C LEU A 22 3.76 6.22 -1.14
N MET A 23 3.36 5.10 -0.52
CA MET A 23 2.02 4.92 0.06
C MET A 23 1.70 5.93 1.16
N ARG A 24 2.69 6.33 1.98
CA ARG A 24 2.51 7.34 3.04
C ARG A 24 2.13 8.74 2.52
N ARG A 25 2.30 8.99 1.21
CA ARG A 25 1.94 10.28 0.59
C ARG A 25 0.46 10.37 0.23
N TYR A 26 -0.27 9.27 0.34
CA TYR A 26 -1.67 9.18 -0.07
C TYR A 26 -2.55 8.68 1.08
N TRP A 27 -3.77 9.18 1.11
CA TRP A 27 -4.82 8.59 1.93
C TRP A 27 -5.33 7.32 1.25
N ILE A 28 -5.31 6.21 1.99
CA ILE A 28 -5.78 4.91 1.50
C ILE A 28 -7.08 4.58 2.24
N PRO A 29 -8.20 4.42 1.52
CA PRO A 29 -9.43 3.94 2.12
C PRO A 29 -9.22 2.54 2.71
N VAL A 30 -9.57 2.37 3.98
CA VAL A 30 -9.37 1.09 4.70
C VAL A 30 -10.66 0.26 4.82
N ARG A 31 -11.83 0.92 4.73
CA ARG A 31 -13.13 0.27 4.91
C ARG A 31 -14.25 1.12 4.27
N PRO A 32 -15.30 0.51 3.69
CA PRO A 32 -16.52 1.22 3.31
C PRO A 32 -17.23 1.87 4.49
N LEU A 33 -17.98 2.95 4.23
CA LEU A 33 -18.72 3.68 5.27
C LEU A 33 -19.83 2.86 5.94
N VAL A 34 -20.43 1.90 5.24
CA VAL A 34 -21.48 1.06 5.82
C VAL A 34 -20.91 0.16 6.92
N GLU A 35 -19.78 -0.49 6.65
CA GLU A 35 -19.07 -1.30 7.63
C GLU A 35 -18.51 -0.43 8.77
N LEU A 36 -17.98 0.78 8.47
CA LEU A 36 -17.99 2.01 9.32
C LEU A 36 -18.84 1.95 10.60
N LYS A 37 -20.14 1.82 10.38
CA LYS A 37 -21.16 2.21 11.35
C LYS A 37 -21.73 1.04 12.15
N GLU A 38 -21.30 -0.18 11.84
CA GLU A 38 -21.63 -1.36 12.63
C GLU A 38 -20.63 -1.45 13.79
N GLU A 39 -21.13 -1.35 15.04
CA GLU A 39 -20.36 -1.46 16.29
C GLU A 39 -19.84 -2.89 16.54
#